data_AF-A0A1Q8JS57-F1
#
_entry.id   AF-A0A1Q8JS57-F1
#
_cell.length_a   1.000
_cell.length_b   1.000
_cell.length_c   1.000
_cell.angle_alpha   90.00
_cell.angle_beta   90.00
_cell.angle_gamma   90.00
#
_symmetry.space_group_name_H-M   'P 1'
#
loop_
_entity.id
_entity.type
_entity.pdbx_description
1 polymer ?
#
loop_
_entity_poly.entity_id
_entity_poly.type
_entity_poly.pdbx_seq_one_letter_code
_entity_poly.pdbx_strand_id
1 'polypeptide(L)' 'MRELAGERDYERYLEHRARHHPGAPVLSERAFWRERTDRQDRVPSARCC' A
#
# COMPACT_ATOMS: atom_id res chain seq x y z
N MET A 1 18.23 6.38 2.74
CA MET A 1 18.05 4.93 2.94
C MET A 1 16.56 4.59 3.06
N ARG A 2 15.79 4.60 1.95
CA ARG A 2 14.34 4.29 1.97
C ARG A 2 13.92 3.39 0.81
N GLU A 3 14.89 2.83 0.09
CA GLU A 3 14.68 2.16 -1.19
C GLU A 3 14.34 0.67 -1.00
N LEU A 4 14.67 0.08 0.14
CA LEU A 4 14.37 -1.32 0.47
C LEU A 4 12.96 -1.56 1.01
N ALA A 5 12.26 -0.51 1.45
CA ALA A 5 10.93 -0.64 2.01
C ALA A 5 9.86 -0.80 0.91
N GLY A 6 10.10 -0.24 -0.28
CA GLY A 6 9.10 -0.22 -1.35
C GLY A 6 8.78 -1.59 -1.93
N GLU A 7 9.82 -2.31 -2.34
CA GLU A 7 9.72 -3.64 -2.94
C GLU A 7 9.03 -4.64 -1.98
N ARG A 8 9.39 -4.59 -0.69
CA ARG A 8 8.81 -5.48 0.34
C ARG A 8 7.36 -5.13 0.69
N ASP A 9 6.95 -3.88 0.54
CA ASP A 9 5.59 -3.46 0.87
C ASP A 9 4.59 -3.99 -0.17
N TYR A 10 4.99 -3.99 -1.45
CA TYR A 10 4.20 -4.57 -2.53
C TYR A 10 4.15 -6.11 -2.46
N GLU A 11 5.28 -6.78 -2.20
CA GLU A 11 5.30 -8.23 -1.98
C GLU A 11 4.38 -8.64 -0.82
N ARG A 12 4.47 -7.92 0.31
CA ARG A 12 3.60 -8.18 1.47
C ARG A 12 2.13 -7.90 1.19
N TYR A 13 1.82 -6.90 0.35
CA TYR A 13 0.47 -6.66 -0.15
C TYR A 13 -0.05 -7.84 -0.96
N LEU A 14 0.76 -8.39 -1.88
CA LEU A 14 0.39 -9.55 -2.68
C LEU A 14 0.15 -10.79 -1.82
N GLU A 15 1.04 -11.09 -0.86
CA GLU A 15 0.86 -12.20 0.07
C GLU A 15 -0.42 -12.05 0.90
N HIS A 16 -0.66 -10.86 1.46
CA HIS A 16 -1.87 -10.58 2.23
C HIS A 16 -3.12 -10.74 1.35
N ARG A 17 -3.10 -10.20 0.13
CA ARG A 17 -4.23 -10.30 -0.80
C ARG A 17 -4.46 -11.75 -1.22
N ALA A 18 -3.41 -12.53 -1.48
CA ALA A 18 -3.52 -13.94 -1.82
C ALA A 18 -4.09 -14.77 -0.66
N ARG A 19 -3.70 -14.46 0.58
CA ARG A 19 -4.20 -15.15 1.78
C ARG A 19 -5.65 -14.82 2.12
N HIS A 20 -6.05 -13.55 1.98
CA HIS A 20 -7.38 -13.07 2.38
C HIS A 20 -8.41 -13.02 1.24
N HIS A 21 -7.96 -12.88 -0.01
CA HIS A 21 -8.80 -12.72 -1.19
C HIS A 21 -8.25 -13.51 -2.39
N PRO A 22 -8.26 -14.85 -2.34
CA PRO A 22 -7.86 -15.66 -3.47
C PRO A 22 -8.77 -15.38 -4.67
N GLY A 23 -8.17 -14.97 -5.80
CA GLY A 23 -8.88 -14.71 -7.06
C GLY A 23 -9.37 -13.26 -7.28
N ALA A 24 -9.17 -12.36 -6.32
CA ALA A 24 -9.46 -10.94 -6.55
C ALA A 24 -8.31 -10.25 -7.32
N PRO A 25 -8.61 -9.29 -8.22
CA PRO A 25 -7.57 -8.54 -8.91
C PRO A 25 -6.70 -7.77 -7.91
N VAL A 26 -5.39 -8.03 -7.97
CA VAL A 26 -4.37 -7.27 -7.24
C VAL A 26 -4.16 -5.93 -7.92
N LEU A 27 -3.86 -4.91 -7.12
CA LEU A 27 -3.48 -3.60 -7.63
C LEU A 27 -2.08 -3.73 -8.23
N SER A 28 -1.81 -3.08 -9.35
CA SER A 28 -0.43 -2.94 -9.84
C SER A 28 0.39 -2.08 -8.87
N GLU A 29 1.70 -2.26 -8.84
CA GLU A 29 2.61 -1.53 -7.94
C GLU A 29 2.37 -0.01 -7.96
N ARG A 30 2.22 0.60 -9.14
CA ARG A 30 1.95 2.04 -9.28
C ARG A 30 0.60 2.46 -8.67
N ALA A 31 -0.42 1.60 -8.77
CA ALA A 31 -1.73 1.85 -8.19
C ALA A 31 -1.68 1.71 -6.65
N PHE A 32 -0.93 0.74 -6.15
CA PHE A 32 -0.67 0.57 -4.72
C PHE A 32 0.02 1.79 -4.11
N TRP A 33 1.06 2.32 -4.77
CA TRP A 33 1.74 3.54 -4.31
C TRP A 33 0.82 4.76 -4.33
N ARG A 34 0.00 4.89 -5.38
CA ARG A 34 -0.98 5.99 -5.47
C ARG A 34 -2.01 5.89 -4.34
N GLU A 35 -2.59 4.72 -4.10
CA GLU A 35 -3.57 4.52 -3.03
C GLU A 35 -2.97 4.70 -1.63
N ARG A 36 -1.74 4.24 -1.41
CA ARG A 36 -1.02 4.49 -0.15
C ARG A 36 -0.74 5.98 0.07
N THR A 37 -0.39 6.70 -0.99
CA THR A 37 -0.14 8.16 -0.92
C THR A 37 -1.44 8.92 -0.70
N ASP A 38 -2.48 8.60 -1.46
CA ASP A 38 -3.83 9.16 -1.30
C ASP A 38 -4.39 8.86 0.09
N ARG A 39 -4.18 7.65 0.63
CA ARG A 39 -4.57 7.32 2.01
C ARG A 39 -3.77 8.10 3.05
N GLN A 40 -2.48 8.33 2.83
CA GLN A 40 -1.67 9.17 3.73
C GLN A 40 -2.04 10.66 3.62
N ASP A 41 -2.49 11.12 2.45
CA ASP A 41 -2.98 12.47 2.22
C ASP A 41 -4.37 12.68 2.84
N ARG A 42 -5.27 11.71 2.66
CA ARG A 42 -6.64 11.68 3.21
C ARG A 42 -6.72 11.34 4.68
N VAL A 43 -5.68 10.76 5.25
CA VAL A 43 -5.49 10.70 6.69
C VAL A 43 -4.60 11.89 7.00
N PRO A 44 -5.14 13.12 7.08
CA PRO A 44 -4.37 14.21 7.64
C PRO A 44 -3.99 13.69 9.02
N SER A 45 -2.69 13.43 9.23
CA SER A 45 -2.18 13.24 10.57
C SER A 45 -2.80 14.36 11.37
N ALA A 46 -3.66 13.99 12.32
CA ALA A 46 -4.47 14.92 13.07
C ALA A 46 -3.51 15.94 13.66
N ARG A 47 -3.32 17.05 12.94
CA ARG A 47 -2.49 18.14 13.35
C ARG A 47 -3.43 18.93 14.25
N CYS A 48 -3.71 18.32 15.39
CA CYS A 48 -4.37 18.98 16.49
C CYS A 48 -3.45 20.15 16.83
N CYS A 49 -3.97 21.35 16.56
CA CYS A 49 -3.49 22.58 17.15
C CYS A 49 -3.40 22.45 18.67
#